data_AF-A0A8T7CNL5-F1
#
_entry.id   AF-A0A8T7CNL5-F1
#
_cell.length_a   1.000
_cell.length_b   1.000
_cell.length_c   1.000
_cell.angle_alpha   90.00
_cell.angle_beta   90.00
_cell.angle_gamma   90.00
#
_symmetry.space_group_name_H-M   'P 1'
#
loop_
_entity.id
_entity.type
_entity.pdbx_description
1 polymer ?
#
loop_
_entity_poly.entity_id
_entity_poly.type
_entity_poly.pdbx_seq_one_letter_code
_entity_poly.pdbx_strand_id
1 'polypeptide(L)'
;SERQFLLEGMTHEGRPGLQVLTPFELSSGEIVMVNRGWIPETRTRQTLPDLAIESDDRVIHGRIAQYIKPGLRLAVESDGVWPRRMVYPSHEDIAKALGVSVLPHMIWLDEQDADGFAREWKPAEFGPARHVGYAVQWFGLAVTLILIYIILKFRRRRGQNT
;
A
#
# COMPACT_ATOMS: atom_id res chain seq x y z
N SER A 1 -16.53 4.37 -16.30
CA SER A 1 -17.48 3.66 -15.42
C SER A 1 -17.65 4.41 -14.11
N GLU A 2 -18.88 4.59 -13.65
CA GLU A 2 -19.20 5.22 -12.36
C GLU A 2 -18.94 4.29 -11.15
N ARG A 3 -18.80 2.97 -11.39
CA ARG A 3 -18.56 1.96 -10.35
C ARG A 3 -17.07 1.86 -10.02
N GLN A 4 -16.59 2.77 -9.18
CA GLN A 4 -15.18 2.84 -8.78
C GLN A 4 -14.94 2.27 -7.37
N PHE A 5 -13.74 1.77 -7.15
CA PHE A 5 -13.28 1.27 -5.86
C PHE A 5 -12.23 2.21 -5.26
N LEU A 6 -12.30 2.38 -3.95
CA LEU A 6 -11.34 3.16 -3.16
C LEU A 6 -10.60 2.23 -2.22
N LEU A 7 -9.32 1.98 -2.52
CA LEU A 7 -8.48 1.12 -1.71
C LEU A 7 -7.96 1.87 -0.50
N GLU A 8 -8.34 1.41 0.69
CA GLU A 8 -7.96 1.99 1.97
C GLU A 8 -6.58 1.54 2.44
N GLY A 9 -6.04 2.25 3.43
CA GLY A 9 -4.76 1.90 4.06
C GLY A 9 -3.53 2.27 3.24
N MET A 10 -3.70 3.11 2.22
CA MET A 10 -2.61 3.55 1.35
C MET A 10 -1.95 4.81 1.93
N THR A 11 -0.62 4.81 2.03
CA THR A 11 0.13 5.98 2.51
C THR A 11 0.98 6.52 1.37
N HIS A 12 0.89 7.82 1.11
CA HIS A 12 1.73 8.53 0.15
C HIS A 12 2.41 9.70 0.87
N GLU A 13 3.75 9.76 0.82
CA GLU A 13 4.57 10.78 1.51
C GLU A 13 4.21 10.98 3.00
N GLY A 14 3.93 9.89 3.71
CA GLY A 14 3.58 9.93 5.14
C GLY A 14 2.16 10.42 5.42
N ARG A 15 1.33 10.65 4.39
CA ARG A 15 -0.09 11.01 4.53
C ARG A 15 -0.99 9.82 4.20
N PRO A 16 -2.00 9.52 5.04
CA PRO A 16 -2.99 8.49 4.73
C PRO A 16 -3.88 8.93 3.56
N GLY A 17 -4.27 7.97 2.74
CA GLY A 17 -5.13 8.21 1.60
C GLY A 17 -5.64 6.93 0.96
N LEU A 18 -6.23 7.10 -0.21
CA LEU A 18 -6.96 6.06 -0.93
C LEU A 18 -6.38 5.91 -2.34
N GLN A 19 -6.33 4.70 -2.86
CA GLN A 19 -6.08 4.49 -4.29
C GLN A 19 -7.39 4.32 -5.04
N VAL A 20 -7.53 4.99 -6.19
CA VAL A 20 -8.74 4.94 -7.01
C VAL A 20 -8.56 3.86 -8.07
N LEU A 21 -9.38 2.79 -7.99
CA LEU A 21 -9.45 1.76 -9.02
C LEU A 21 -10.75 1.91 -9.82
N THR A 22 -10.62 1.90 -11.14
CA THR A 22 -11.76 1.96 -12.06
C THR A 22 -11.75 0.74 -12.97
N PRO A 23 -12.89 0.07 -13.19
CA PRO A 23 -12.98 -1.00 -14.17
C PRO A 23 -12.90 -0.42 -15.59
N PHE A 24 -12.06 -1.05 -16.41
CA PHE A 24 -11.87 -0.73 -17.81
C PHE A 24 -12.18 -1.98 -18.64
N GLU A 25 -13.12 -1.85 -19.57
CA GLU A 25 -13.50 -2.94 -20.48
C GLU A 25 -12.59 -2.90 -21.70
N LEU A 26 -11.90 -4.01 -21.95
CA LEU A 26 -11.04 -4.17 -23.12
C LEU A 26 -11.91 -4.44 -24.36
N SER A 27 -11.34 -4.21 -25.55
CA SER A 27 -12.00 -4.57 -26.81
C SER A 27 -12.28 -6.08 -26.94
N SER A 28 -11.65 -6.92 -26.12
CA SER A 28 -11.94 -8.37 -26.01
C SER A 28 -13.20 -8.68 -25.19
N GLY A 29 -13.78 -7.70 -24.49
CA GLY A 29 -14.88 -7.86 -23.54
C GLY A 29 -14.43 -8.23 -22.12
N GLU A 30 -13.12 -8.40 -21.90
CA GLU A 30 -12.56 -8.65 -20.57
C GLU A 30 -12.44 -7.35 -19.78
N ILE A 31 -12.65 -7.41 -18.47
CA ILE A 31 -12.51 -6.24 -17.59
C ILE A 31 -11.17 -6.30 -16.85
N VAL A 32 -10.41 -5.23 -16.94
CA VAL A 32 -9.19 -5.01 -16.17
C VAL A 32 -9.39 -3.85 -15.21
N MET A 33 -8.84 -3.94 -14.00
CA MET A 33 -8.85 -2.80 -13.08
C MET A 33 -7.71 -1.85 -13.41
N VAL A 34 -8.01 -0.56 -13.49
CA VAL A 34 -7.04 0.51 -13.70
C VAL A 34 -6.88 1.30 -12.42
N ASN A 35 -5.68 1.28 -11.86
CA ASN A 35 -5.28 2.14 -10.77
C ASN A 35 -4.94 3.53 -11.32
N ARG A 36 -5.82 4.50 -11.03
CA ARG A 36 -5.70 5.88 -11.47
C ARG A 36 -4.79 6.71 -10.57
N GLY A 37 -4.36 6.18 -9.42
CA GLY A 37 -3.47 6.87 -8.48
C GLY A 37 -4.09 7.10 -7.12
N TRP A 38 -3.36 7.86 -6.30
CA TRP A 38 -3.65 8.13 -4.90
C TRP A 38 -4.34 9.48 -4.70
N ILE A 39 -5.30 9.51 -3.78
CA ILE A 39 -5.98 10.72 -3.30
C ILE A 39 -5.84 10.81 -1.77
N PRO A 40 -5.72 12.02 -1.20
CA PRO A 40 -5.66 12.20 0.25
C PRO A 40 -6.98 11.81 0.90
N GLU A 41 -6.92 11.12 2.03
CA GLU A 41 -8.11 10.84 2.84
C GLU A 41 -8.43 12.10 3.65
N THR A 42 -9.61 12.67 3.44
CA THR A 42 -10.07 13.86 4.18
C THR A 42 -10.73 13.44 5.49
N ARG A 43 -10.67 14.30 6.53
CA ARG A 43 -11.25 14.01 7.85
C ARG A 43 -12.76 13.71 7.79
N THR A 44 -13.44 14.32 6.83
CA THR A 44 -14.84 14.04 6.54
C THR A 44 -14.88 13.10 5.35
N ARG A 45 -15.33 11.85 5.56
CA ARG A 45 -15.47 10.81 4.51
C ARG A 45 -16.39 11.19 3.33
N GLN A 46 -16.90 12.42 3.30
CA GLN A 46 -17.81 12.96 2.29
C GLN A 46 -17.10 13.84 1.24
N THR A 47 -15.87 14.28 1.51
CA THR A 47 -15.10 15.13 0.57
C THR A 47 -14.11 14.27 -0.20
N LEU A 48 -14.61 13.63 -1.26
CA LEU A 48 -13.78 13.02 -2.30
C LEU A 48 -13.55 14.03 -3.43
N PRO A 49 -12.37 14.02 -4.08
CA PRO A 49 -12.18 14.70 -5.35
C PRO A 49 -13.20 14.20 -6.37
N ASP A 50 -13.45 14.98 -7.42
CA ASP A 50 -14.27 14.49 -8.52
C ASP A 50 -13.63 13.24 -9.12
N LEU A 51 -14.36 12.13 -9.04
CA LEU A 51 -13.95 10.84 -9.56
C LEU A 51 -14.47 10.61 -10.98
N ALA A 52 -15.27 11.53 -11.52
CA ALA A 52 -15.86 11.43 -12.84
C ALA A 52 -14.81 11.13 -13.91
N ILE A 53 -15.27 10.43 -14.95
CA ILE A 53 -14.49 10.07 -16.12
C ILE A 53 -15.38 10.31 -17.32
N GLU A 54 -14.86 10.98 -18.34
CA GLU A 54 -15.55 11.08 -19.63
C GLU A 54 -15.65 9.67 -20.23
N SER A 55 -16.88 9.16 -20.39
CA SER A 55 -17.15 7.76 -20.72
C SER A 55 -17.06 7.50 -22.23
N ASP A 56 -15.90 7.83 -22.81
CA ASP A 56 -15.58 7.62 -24.22
C ASP A 56 -14.60 6.46 -24.42
N ASP A 57 -14.68 5.84 -25.59
CA ASP A 57 -13.70 4.88 -26.09
C ASP A 57 -12.33 5.54 -26.12
N ARG A 58 -11.41 5.02 -25.30
CA ARG A 58 -10.08 5.59 -25.15
C ARG A 58 -9.00 4.53 -25.06
N VAL A 59 -7.80 4.91 -25.48
CA VAL A 59 -6.58 4.13 -25.25
C VAL A 59 -5.94 4.65 -23.97
N ILE A 60 -5.54 3.72 -23.10
CA ILE A 60 -4.78 4.02 -21.89
C ILE A 60 -3.43 3.32 -21.94
N HIS A 61 -2.42 3.96 -21.37
CA HIS A 61 -1.08 3.46 -21.19
C HIS A 61 -0.81 3.25 -19.71
N GLY A 62 0.04 2.28 -19.40
CA GLY A 62 0.35 1.98 -18.02
C GLY A 62 1.19 0.74 -17.87
N ARG A 63 1.42 0.39 -16.60
CA ARG A 63 2.24 -0.78 -16.23
C ARG A 63 1.35 -1.85 -15.63
N ILE A 64 1.59 -3.11 -16.00
CA ILE A 64 0.91 -4.25 -15.38
C ILE A 64 1.40 -4.37 -13.93
N ALA A 65 0.46 -4.46 -13.00
CA ALA A 65 0.70 -4.65 -11.58
C ALA A 65 -0.21 -5.75 -11.02
N GLN A 66 0.18 -6.29 -9.86
CA GLN A 66 -0.61 -7.29 -9.14
C GLN A 66 -1.43 -6.62 -8.04
N TYR A 67 -2.53 -7.28 -7.67
CA TYR A 67 -3.29 -6.91 -6.48
C TYR A 67 -2.43 -7.06 -5.22
N ILE A 68 -2.53 -6.08 -4.33
CA ILE A 68 -1.78 -6.07 -3.07
C ILE A 68 -2.30 -7.20 -2.18
N LYS A 69 -1.40 -8.10 -1.77
CA LYS A 69 -1.70 -9.22 -0.87
C LYS A 69 -1.15 -8.91 0.52
N PRO A 70 -2.00 -8.61 1.52
CA PRO A 70 -1.52 -8.36 2.87
C PRO A 70 -1.10 -9.68 3.52
N GLY A 71 -0.11 -9.63 4.43
CA GLY A 71 0.34 -10.81 5.18
C GLY A 71 -0.73 -11.38 6.13
N LEU A 72 -1.65 -10.53 6.60
CA LEU A 72 -2.84 -10.93 7.36
C LEU A 72 -4.06 -10.28 6.71
N ARG A 73 -5.05 -11.09 6.33
CA ARG A 73 -6.29 -10.63 5.68
C ARG A 73 -7.41 -10.59 6.71
N LEU A 74 -7.82 -9.39 7.11
CA LEU A 74 -9.11 -9.19 7.78
C LEU A 74 -10.23 -9.30 6.74
N ALA A 75 -11.44 -9.64 7.17
CA ALA A 75 -12.57 -9.77 6.25
C ALA A 75 -12.75 -8.48 5.45
N VAL A 76 -12.89 -8.60 4.12
CA VAL A 76 -13.15 -7.45 3.25
C VAL A 76 -14.62 -7.08 3.45
N GLU A 77 -14.86 -6.07 4.28
CA GLU A 77 -16.19 -5.51 4.48
C GLU A 77 -16.41 -4.38 3.46
N SER A 78 -17.52 -4.44 2.74
CA SER A 78 -17.94 -3.43 1.77
C SER A 78 -19.30 -2.93 2.22
N ASP A 79 -19.42 -1.62 2.41
CA ASP A 79 -20.66 -0.92 2.77
C ASP A 79 -21.75 -0.96 1.67
N GLY A 80 -21.38 -1.42 0.47
CA GLY A 80 -22.32 -1.71 -0.61
C GLY A 80 -22.72 -0.48 -1.44
N VAL A 81 -22.35 0.72 -1.00
CA VAL A 81 -22.59 2.01 -1.66
C VAL A 81 -21.40 2.35 -2.58
N TRP A 82 -21.67 2.93 -3.75
CA TRP A 82 -20.62 3.37 -4.68
C TRP A 82 -20.24 4.83 -4.41
N PRO A 83 -18.94 5.20 -4.54
CA PRO A 83 -17.79 4.33 -4.78
C PRO A 83 -17.49 3.42 -3.57
N ARG A 84 -17.14 2.15 -3.83
CA ARG A 84 -16.96 1.13 -2.78
C ARG A 84 -15.58 1.22 -2.17
N ARG A 85 -15.52 1.30 -0.84
CA ARG A 85 -14.24 1.29 -0.11
C ARG A 85 -13.85 -0.15 0.24
N MET A 86 -12.58 -0.50 0.05
CA MET A 86 -12.08 -1.86 0.31
C MET A 86 -10.67 -1.84 0.89
N VAL A 87 -10.40 -2.73 1.83
CA VAL A 87 -9.08 -2.94 2.41
C VAL A 87 -8.43 -4.14 1.73
N TYR A 88 -7.42 -3.89 0.88
CA TYR A 88 -6.65 -4.91 0.15
C TYR A 88 -7.49 -6.02 -0.54
N PRO A 89 -8.41 -5.66 -1.44
CA PRO A 89 -9.25 -6.65 -2.11
C PRO A 89 -8.44 -7.51 -3.09
N SER A 90 -8.79 -8.80 -3.17
CA SER A 90 -8.34 -9.64 -4.28
C SER A 90 -9.18 -9.38 -5.54
N HIS A 91 -8.69 -9.83 -6.70
CA HIS A 91 -9.46 -9.76 -7.95
C HIS A 91 -10.83 -10.45 -7.83
N GLU A 92 -10.94 -11.55 -7.06
CA GLU A 92 -12.21 -12.24 -6.81
C GLU A 92 -13.18 -11.41 -5.96
N ASP A 93 -12.67 -10.66 -4.98
CA ASP A 93 -13.49 -9.79 -4.13
C ASP A 93 -14.08 -8.64 -4.97
N ILE A 94 -13.27 -8.08 -5.88
CA ILE A 94 -13.71 -7.06 -6.84
C ILE A 94 -14.72 -7.64 -7.83
N ALA A 95 -14.45 -8.83 -8.38
CA ALA A 95 -15.35 -9.51 -9.31
C ALA A 95 -16.72 -9.78 -8.66
N LYS A 96 -16.75 -10.27 -7.41
CA LYS A 96 -17.97 -10.44 -6.62
C LYS A 96 -18.71 -9.12 -6.41
N ALA A 97 -17.97 -8.04 -6.14
CA ALA A 97 -18.56 -6.73 -5.91
C ALA A 97 -19.13 -6.08 -7.17
N LEU A 98 -18.51 -6.28 -8.33
CA LEU A 98 -19.01 -5.79 -9.62
C LEU A 98 -20.10 -6.70 -10.22
N GLY A 99 -20.10 -7.98 -9.88
CA GLY A 99 -20.98 -9.01 -10.45
C GLY A 99 -20.50 -9.55 -11.80
N VAL A 100 -19.23 -9.32 -12.17
CA VAL A 100 -18.62 -9.70 -13.45
C VAL A 100 -17.19 -10.20 -13.23
N SER A 101 -16.67 -10.99 -14.16
CA SER A 101 -15.28 -11.45 -14.10
C SER A 101 -14.32 -10.28 -14.33
N VAL A 102 -13.21 -10.30 -13.60
CA VAL A 102 -12.14 -9.29 -13.69
C VAL A 102 -10.81 -10.01 -13.79
N LEU A 103 -9.92 -9.52 -14.65
CA LEU A 103 -8.60 -10.11 -14.83
C LEU A 103 -7.80 -10.12 -13.50
N PRO A 104 -6.94 -11.14 -13.30
CA PRO A 104 -6.13 -11.28 -12.08
C PRO A 104 -4.97 -10.27 -12.00
N HIS A 105 -4.90 -9.33 -12.94
CA HIS A 105 -3.94 -8.25 -13.01
C HIS A 105 -4.65 -6.89 -13.04
N MET A 106 -3.93 -5.85 -12.66
CA MET A 106 -4.38 -4.46 -12.79
C MET A 106 -3.37 -3.66 -13.62
N ILE A 107 -3.81 -2.52 -14.16
CA ILE A 107 -2.94 -1.55 -14.83
C ILE A 107 -2.75 -0.35 -13.91
N TRP A 108 -1.50 0.04 -13.65
CA TRP A 108 -1.20 1.34 -13.09
C TRP A 108 -1.12 2.34 -14.22
N LEU A 109 -2.05 3.29 -14.23
CA LEU A 109 -2.17 4.30 -15.27
C LEU A 109 -0.89 5.13 -15.35
N ASP A 110 -0.39 5.35 -16.56
CA ASP A 110 0.78 6.20 -16.79
C ASP A 110 0.49 7.64 -16.36
N GLU A 111 1.51 8.39 -15.95
CA GLU A 111 1.39 9.78 -15.50
C GLU A 111 0.93 10.73 -16.60
N GLN A 112 1.22 10.41 -17.87
CA GLN A 112 0.84 11.26 -19.01
C GLN A 112 -0.64 11.12 -19.41
N ASP A 113 -1.31 10.06 -18.98
CA ASP A 113 -2.72 9.86 -19.30
C ASP A 113 -3.63 10.77 -18.47
N ALA A 114 -4.76 11.17 -19.07
CA ALA A 114 -5.78 11.99 -18.42
C ALA A 114 -6.49 11.24 -17.27
N ASP A 115 -7.23 11.98 -16.45
CA ASP A 115 -8.07 11.44 -15.39
C ASP A 115 -7.31 10.63 -14.32
N GLY A 116 -5.99 10.79 -14.21
CA GLY A 116 -5.19 10.19 -13.13
C GLY A 116 -5.02 11.13 -11.93
N PHE A 117 -4.78 10.55 -10.76
CA PHE A 117 -4.46 11.21 -9.51
C PHE A 117 -2.94 11.17 -9.25
N ALA A 118 -2.50 11.35 -8.00
CA ALA A 118 -1.08 11.27 -7.66
C ALA A 118 -0.55 9.86 -7.97
N ARG A 119 0.38 9.78 -8.93
CA ARG A 119 0.89 8.53 -9.53
C ARG A 119 2.40 8.36 -9.31
N GLU A 120 2.98 9.08 -8.35
CA GLU A 120 4.38 8.93 -7.97
C GLU A 120 4.60 7.60 -7.24
N TRP A 121 4.64 6.51 -8.00
CA TRP A 121 4.92 5.16 -7.53
C TRP A 121 6.42 5.02 -7.20
N LYS A 122 6.95 5.88 -6.34
CA LYS A 122 8.29 5.71 -5.81
C LYS A 122 8.24 4.44 -4.95
N PRO A 123 9.02 3.39 -5.26
CA PRO A 123 9.30 2.38 -4.27
C PRO A 123 9.73 3.13 -3.02
N ALA A 124 9.16 2.81 -1.86
CA ALA A 124 9.73 3.28 -0.61
C ALA A 124 11.13 2.65 -0.54
N GLU A 125 12.12 3.33 -1.11
CA GLU A 125 13.52 3.01 -0.90
C GLU A 125 13.75 3.25 0.58
N PHE A 126 13.62 2.17 1.36
CA PHE A 126 14.05 2.16 2.74
C PHE A 126 15.56 2.35 2.68
N GLY A 127 15.99 3.60 2.71
CA GLY A 127 17.39 3.94 2.58
C GLY A 127 18.23 3.22 3.64
N PRO A 128 19.53 3.00 3.38
CA PRO A 128 20.44 2.28 4.26
C PRO A 128 20.47 2.81 5.71
N ALA A 129 20.02 4.05 5.95
CA ALA A 129 19.88 4.66 7.25
C ALA A 129 19.11 3.82 8.29
N ARG A 130 18.05 3.08 7.88
CA ARG A 130 17.32 2.23 8.83
C ARG A 130 18.15 1.01 9.26
N HIS A 131 18.99 0.47 8.38
CA HIS A 131 19.91 -0.62 8.72
C HIS A 131 21.02 -0.16 9.67
N VAL A 132 21.47 1.10 9.58
CA VAL A 132 22.44 1.69 10.51
C VAL A 132 21.86 1.81 11.92
N GLY A 133 20.58 2.21 12.05
CA GLY A 133 19.92 2.29 13.35
C GLY A 133 19.90 0.95 14.10
N TYR A 134 19.57 -0.14 13.40
CA TYR A 134 19.64 -1.49 13.97
C TYR A 134 21.07 -1.90 14.31
N ALA A 135 22.06 -1.59 13.47
CA ALA A 135 23.46 -1.90 13.76
C ALA A 135 23.93 -1.22 15.06
N VAL A 136 23.61 0.06 15.25
CA VAL A 136 23.95 0.79 16.48
C VAL A 136 23.32 0.16 17.72
N GLN A 137 22.05 -0.28 17.63
CA GLN A 137 21.40 -0.99 18.73
C GLN A 137 22.14 -2.28 19.10
N TRP A 138 22.51 -3.10 18.12
CA TRP A 138 23.24 -4.34 18.35
C TRP A 138 24.64 -4.12 18.91
N PHE A 139 25.39 -3.13 18.39
CA PHE A 139 26.70 -2.78 18.94
C PHE A 139 26.59 -2.21 20.35
N GLY A 140 25.58 -1.39 20.64
CA GLY A 140 25.31 -0.88 21.99
C GLY A 140 25.02 -2.01 22.99
N LEU A 141 24.22 -3.01 22.59
CA LEU A 141 23.95 -4.19 23.40
C LEU A 141 25.23 -5.02 23.63
N ALA A 142 26.03 -5.25 22.59
CA ALA A 142 27.29 -5.97 22.69
C ALA A 142 28.28 -5.29 23.65
N VAL A 143 28.44 -3.96 23.54
CA VAL A 143 29.28 -3.17 24.45
C VAL A 143 28.77 -3.27 25.89
N THR A 144 27.46 -3.15 26.10
CA THR A 144 26.85 -3.28 27.42
C THR A 144 27.15 -4.64 28.05
N LEU A 145 27.01 -5.73 27.29
CA LEU A 145 27.31 -7.08 27.75
C LEU A 145 28.81 -7.26 28.09
N ILE A 146 29.70 -6.71 27.27
CA ILE A 146 31.15 -6.74 27.52
C ILE A 146 31.49 -6.02 28.82
N LEU A 147 30.92 -4.83 29.05
CA LEU A 147 31.13 -4.05 30.28
C LEU A 147 30.62 -4.81 31.51
N ILE A 148 29.41 -5.37 31.44
CA ILE A 148 28.84 -6.19 32.51
C ILE A 148 29.76 -7.39 32.82
N TYR A 149 30.20 -8.13 31.80
CA TYR A 149 31.09 -9.28 31.96
C TYR A 149 32.41 -8.89 32.66
N ILE A 150 33.04 -7.81 32.21
CA ILE A 150 34.29 -7.30 32.79
C ILE A 150 34.10 -6.92 34.26
N ILE A 151 33.06 -6.14 34.58
CA ILE A 151 32.76 -5.68 35.95
C ILE A 151 32.51 -6.87 36.88
N LEU A 152 31.69 -7.84 36.45
CA LEU A 152 31.40 -9.04 37.24
C LEU A 152 32.65 -9.89 37.48
N LYS A 153 33.49 -10.06 36.45
CA LYS A 153 34.76 -10.80 36.54
C LYS A 153 35.71 -10.16 37.55
N PHE A 154 35.86 -8.83 37.55
CA PHE A 154 36.72 -8.12 38.48
C PHE A 154 36.15 -8.08 39.92
N ARG A 155 34.82 -7.96 40.10
CA ARG A 155 34.18 -8.08 41.42
C ARG A 155 34.37 -9.47 42.04
N ARG A 156 34.24 -10.54 41.24
CA ARG A 156 34.39 -11.92 41.73
C ARG A 156 35.82 -12.24 42.16
N ARG A 157 36.83 -11.70 41.48
CA ARG A 157 38.25 -11.87 41.86
C ARG A 157 38.60 -11.15 43.17
N ARG A 158 38.01 -9.98 43.45
CA ARG A 158 38.23 -9.27 44.73
C ARG A 158 37.62 -10.00 45.94
N GLY A 159 36.53 -10.75 45.75
CA GLY A 159 35.88 -11.51 46.82
C GLY A 159 36.46 -12.90 47.12
N GLN A 160 37.50 -13.35 46.40
CA GLN A 160 38.17 -14.64 46.62
C GLN A 160 39.56 -14.52 47.27
N ASN A 161 40.02 -13.30 47.59
CA ASN A 161 41.32 -13.02 48.22
C ASN A 161 41.21 -12.68 49.73
N THR A 162 40.16 -13.14 50.40
CA THR A 162 39.98 -13.14 51.86
C THR A 162 39.61 -14.54 52.30
#